data_AF-A0A1F6Y6Q0-F1
#
_entry.id   AF-A0A1F6Y6Q0-F1
#
_cell.length_a   1.000
_cell.length_b   1.000
_cell.length_c   1.000
_cell.angle_alpha   90.00
_cell.angle_beta   90.00
_cell.angle_gamma   90.00
#
_symmetry.space_group_name_H-M   'P 1'
#
loop_
_entity.id
_entity.type
_entity.pdbx_description
1 polymer ?
#
loop_
_entity_poly.entity_id
_entity_poly.type
_entity_poly.pdbx_seq_one_letter_code
_entity_poly.pdbx_strand_id
1 'polypeptide(L)'
;MYCKKCGNKFLGNEKFCGKCGFETNIDLDTPLSQEAQVNNLLEAHAKNAAKTLMLKGVGFAVLGIVITWIWYASAEDGGTYYAFWGLMVVGAYQFLRGVYFWFLPHKLIEEAQKTPEEKEDKSFKLTK
;
A
#
# COMPACT_ATOMS: atom_id res chain seq x y z
N MET A 1 23.13 29.13 -10.74
CA MET A 1 24.23 28.15 -10.57
C MET A 1 25.37 28.56 -11.50
N TYR A 2 26.64 28.31 -11.17
CA TYR A 2 27.80 28.72 -11.99
C TYR A 2 28.60 27.51 -12.46
N CYS A 3 29.15 27.57 -13.67
CA CYS A 3 29.97 26.50 -14.25
C CYS A 3 31.29 26.36 -13.48
N LYS A 4 31.59 25.15 -12.99
CA LYS A 4 32.86 24.86 -12.28
C LYS A 4 34.10 25.05 -13.16
N LYS A 5 33.97 24.91 -14.48
CA LYS A 5 35.09 25.01 -15.42
C LYS A 5 35.36 26.42 -15.92
N CYS A 6 34.32 27.19 -16.26
CA CYS A 6 34.49 28.50 -16.89
C CYS A 6 33.85 29.67 -16.13
N GLY A 7 33.25 29.41 -14.96
CA GLY A 7 32.62 30.43 -14.11
C GLY A 7 31.37 31.08 -14.70
N ASN A 8 30.87 30.63 -15.86
CA ASN A 8 29.71 31.26 -16.48
C ASN A 8 28.42 30.91 -15.73
N LYS A 9 27.45 31.83 -15.70
CA LYS A 9 26.16 31.61 -15.05
C LYS A 9 25.29 30.71 -15.94
N PHE A 10 24.72 29.65 -15.38
CA PHE A 10 23.73 28.83 -16.08
C PHE A 10 22.38 29.57 -16.12
N LEU A 11 21.77 29.60 -17.29
CA LEU A 11 20.49 30.24 -17.59
C LEU A 11 19.29 29.30 -17.31
N GLY A 12 19.52 28.02 -17.03
CA GLY A 12 18.44 27.09 -16.64
C GLY A 12 18.84 25.62 -16.67
N ASN A 13 17.93 24.80 -17.23
CA ASN A 13 17.95 23.33 -17.32
C ASN A 13 18.87 22.78 -18.44
N GLU A 14 19.93 23.50 -18.77
CA GLU A 14 20.84 23.17 -19.86
C GLU A 14 21.84 22.09 -19.42
N LYS A 15 21.91 20.98 -20.17
CA LYS A 15 22.80 19.83 -19.92
C LYS A 15 24.29 20.14 -20.10
N PHE A 16 24.59 21.27 -20.76
CA PHE A 16 25.94 21.70 -21.06
C PHE A 16 26.05 23.21 -20.86
N CYS A 17 27.23 23.67 -20.44
CA CYS A 17 27.50 25.10 -20.38
C CYS A 17 27.63 25.67 -21.80
N GLY A 18 26.72 26.55 -22.23
CA GLY A 18 26.73 27.17 -23.56
C GLY A 18 27.99 27.96 -23.94
N LYS A 19 28.92 28.20 -22.99
CA LYS A 19 30.20 28.88 -23.26
C LYS A 19 31.39 27.94 -23.43
N CYS A 20 31.49 26.88 -22.61
CA CYS A 20 32.67 26.02 -22.56
C CYS A 20 32.40 24.54 -22.88
N GLY A 21 31.14 24.19 -23.14
CA GLY A 21 30.72 22.81 -23.44
C GLY A 21 30.84 21.84 -22.27
N PHE A 22 31.12 22.33 -21.04
CA PHE A 22 31.23 21.46 -19.88
C PHE A 22 29.87 20.86 -19.54
N GLU A 23 29.80 19.53 -19.49
CA GLU A 23 28.59 18.79 -19.12
C GLU A 23 28.25 19.06 -17.65
N THR A 24 27.02 19.45 -17.42
CA THR A 24 26.43 19.47 -16.09
C THR A 24 25.69 18.16 -15.97
N ASN A 25 26.20 17.26 -15.12
CA ASN A 25 25.47 16.10 -14.64
C ASN A 25 24.34 16.61 -13.70
N ILE A 26 23.41 17.37 -14.27
CA ILE A 26 22.12 17.64 -13.68
C ILE A 26 21.24 16.62 -14.37
N ASP A 27 21.12 15.46 -13.73
CA ASP A 27 20.02 14.56 -13.97
C ASP A 27 18.74 15.34 -13.66
N LEU A 28 18.25 16.06 -14.69
CA LEU A 28 16.86 16.45 -14.76
C LEU A 28 16.12 15.12 -14.88
N ASP A 29 15.87 14.55 -13.72
CA ASP A 29 15.03 13.40 -13.53
C ASP A 29 13.80 13.59 -14.41
N THR A 30 13.78 12.79 -15.46
CA THR A 30 12.69 12.81 -16.41
C THR A 30 11.46 12.37 -15.60
N PRO A 31 10.34 13.11 -15.61
CA PRO A 31 9.17 12.78 -14.78
C PRO A 31 8.71 11.33 -14.99
N LEU A 32 8.96 10.78 -16.18
CA LEU A 32 8.69 9.40 -16.54
C LEU A 32 9.45 8.35 -15.71
N SER A 33 10.70 8.61 -15.29
CA SER A 33 11.48 7.62 -14.51
C SER A 33 11.18 7.69 -13.02
N GLN A 34 10.90 8.89 -12.50
CA GLN A 34 10.48 9.07 -11.12
C GLN A 34 9.08 8.51 -10.89
N GLU A 35 8.12 8.75 -11.78
CA GLU A 35 6.77 8.19 -11.67
C GLU A 35 6.79 6.66 -11.69
N ALA A 36 7.58 6.04 -12.57
CA ALA A 36 7.71 4.59 -12.61
C ALA A 36 8.32 4.04 -11.30
N GLN A 37 9.36 4.68 -10.75
CA GLN A 37 9.96 4.25 -9.48
C GLN A 37 9.00 4.42 -8.30
N VAL A 38 8.30 5.54 -8.24
CA VAL A 38 7.28 5.83 -7.22
C VAL A 38 6.13 4.82 -7.33
N ASN A 39 5.64 4.51 -8.53
CA ASN A 39 4.59 3.52 -8.75
C ASN A 39 5.03 2.12 -8.32
N ASN A 40 6.25 1.70 -8.65
CA ASN A 40 6.79 0.41 -8.20
C ASN A 40 6.89 0.33 -6.66
N LEU A 41 7.35 1.41 -6.02
CA LEU A 41 7.42 1.51 -4.56
C LEU A 41 6.02 1.46 -3.92
N LEU A 42 5.07 2.18 -4.51
CA LEU A 42 3.69 2.27 -4.05
C LEU A 42 2.98 0.92 -4.18
N GLU A 43 3.18 0.22 -5.29
CA GLU A 43 2.69 -1.14 -5.49
C GLU A 43 3.29 -2.12 -4.48
N ALA A 44 4.59 -2.00 -4.18
CA ALA A 44 5.24 -2.83 -3.18
C ALA A 44 4.63 -2.61 -1.79
N HIS A 45 4.39 -1.34 -1.42
CA HIS A 45 3.71 -0.99 -0.16
C HIS A 45 2.26 -1.50 -0.12
N ALA A 46 1.50 -1.35 -1.20
CA ALA A 46 0.12 -1.83 -1.29
C ALA A 46 0.04 -3.35 -1.16
N LYS A 47 0.95 -4.09 -1.82
CA LYS A 47 1.05 -5.55 -1.70
C LYS A 47 1.38 -5.98 -0.27
N ASN A 48 2.26 -5.26 0.43
CA ASN A 48 2.61 -5.56 1.83
C ASN A 48 1.45 -5.29 2.80
N ALA A 49 0.69 -4.21 2.57
CA ALA A 49 -0.53 -3.92 3.32
C ALA A 49 -1.58 -5.02 3.12
N ALA A 50 -1.81 -5.45 1.87
CA ALA A 50 -2.73 -6.54 1.55
C ALA A 50 -2.32 -7.87 2.20
N LYS A 51 -1.03 -8.22 2.20
CA LYS A 51 -0.50 -9.41 2.89
C LYS A 51 -0.79 -9.40 4.39
N THR A 52 -0.68 -8.24 5.03
CA THR A 52 -0.94 -8.12 6.48
C THR A 52 -2.42 -8.33 6.80
N LEU A 53 -3.32 -7.83 5.95
CA LEU A 53 -4.77 -8.07 6.06
C LEU A 53 -5.12 -9.55 5.81
N MET A 54 -4.54 -10.16 4.78
CA MET A 54 -4.69 -11.59 4.50
C MET A 54 -4.25 -12.44 5.68
N LEU A 55 -3.07 -12.17 6.25
CA LEU A 55 -2.50 -12.95 7.34
C LEU A 55 -3.38 -12.87 8.59
N LYS A 56 -3.93 -11.69 8.90
CA LYS A 56 -4.92 -11.53 9.97
C LYS A 56 -6.19 -12.34 9.69
N GLY A 57 -6.72 -12.29 8.46
CA GLY A 57 -7.89 -13.08 8.04
C GLY A 57 -7.68 -14.59 8.19
N VAL A 58 -6.54 -15.10 7.73
CA VAL A 58 -6.13 -16.51 7.92
C VAL A 58 -6.03 -16.83 9.41
N GLY A 59 -5.42 -15.96 10.21
CA GLY A 59 -5.31 -16.15 11.67
C GLY A 59 -6.66 -16.36 12.35
N PHE A 60 -7.66 -15.52 12.04
CA PHE A 60 -9.01 -15.69 12.57
C PHE A 60 -9.70 -16.95 12.06
N ALA A 61 -9.55 -17.30 10.77
CA ALA A 61 -10.15 -18.50 10.21
C ALA A 61 -9.59 -19.78 10.87
N VAL A 62 -8.26 -19.88 10.98
CA VAL A 62 -7.58 -21.02 11.62
C VAL A 62 -7.98 -21.11 13.10
N LEU A 63 -8.02 -19.98 13.82
CA LEU A 63 -8.46 -19.97 15.20
C LEU A 63 -9.89 -20.50 15.36
N GLY A 64 -10.81 -20.12 14.47
CA GLY A 64 -12.20 -20.59 14.50
C GLY A 64 -12.32 -22.09 14.23
N ILE A 65 -11.52 -22.59 13.28
CA ILE A 65 -11.46 -24.04 12.97
C ILE A 65 -10.93 -24.81 14.17
N VAL A 66 -9.83 -24.36 14.79
CA VAL A 66 -9.22 -25.03 15.94
C VAL A 66 -10.18 -25.09 17.12
N ILE A 67 -10.84 -23.98 17.46
CA ILE A 67 -11.83 -23.95 18.55
C ILE A 67 -12.98 -24.92 18.27
N THR A 68 -13.51 -24.90 17.05
CA THR A 68 -14.62 -25.79 16.64
C THR A 68 -14.18 -27.26 16.71
N TRP A 69 -12.96 -27.57 16.28
CA TRP A 69 -12.41 -28.92 16.33
C TRP A 69 -12.22 -29.43 17.77
N ILE A 70 -11.71 -28.60 18.67
CA ILE A 70 -11.57 -28.94 20.10
C ILE A 70 -12.94 -29.21 20.73
N TRP A 71 -13.92 -28.36 20.44
CA TRP A 71 -15.29 -28.53 20.93
C TRP A 71 -15.93 -29.81 20.41
N TYR A 72 -15.75 -30.11 19.11
CA TYR A 72 -16.25 -31.34 18.49
C TYR A 72 -15.58 -32.58 19.09
N ALA A 73 -14.27 -32.55 19.29
CA ALA A 73 -13.53 -33.66 19.91
C ALA A 73 -13.91 -33.89 21.39
N SER A 74 -14.50 -32.89 22.04
CA SER A 74 -14.95 -32.96 23.43
C SER A 74 -16.42 -33.33 23.57
N ALA A 75 -17.18 -33.41 22.46
CA ALA A 75 -18.60 -33.74 22.48
C ALA A 75 -18.81 -35.27 22.50
N GLU A 76 -19.66 -35.75 23.40
CA GLU A 76 -20.10 -37.14 23.43
C GLU A 76 -21.08 -37.44 22.28
N ASP A 77 -21.20 -38.71 21.88
CA ASP A 77 -22.06 -39.15 20.79
C ASP A 77 -23.52 -38.70 21.00
N GLY A 78 -23.98 -37.77 20.15
CA GLY A 78 -25.33 -37.18 20.21
C GLY A 78 -25.45 -35.85 20.96
N GLY A 79 -24.33 -35.27 21.43
CA GLY A 79 -24.31 -33.97 22.10
C GLY A 79 -24.56 -32.77 21.16
N THR A 80 -25.00 -31.65 21.74
CA THR A 80 -25.13 -30.37 21.01
C THR A 80 -23.77 -29.66 21.01
N TYR A 81 -23.22 -29.34 19.84
CA TYR A 81 -21.95 -28.61 19.73
C TYR A 81 -22.13 -27.16 19.26
N TYR A 82 -21.28 -26.27 19.76
CA TYR A 82 -21.24 -24.88 19.31
C TYR A 82 -20.23 -24.73 18.19
N ALA A 83 -20.74 -24.49 16.99
CA ALA A 83 -19.91 -24.09 15.86
C ALA A 83 -19.73 -22.56 15.87
N PHE A 84 -18.49 -22.10 15.92
CA PHE A 84 -18.13 -20.68 15.92
C PHE A 84 -18.18 -20.08 14.50
N TRP A 85 -19.34 -20.20 13.84
CA TRP A 85 -19.57 -19.68 12.49
C TRP A 85 -19.26 -18.19 12.36
N GLY A 86 -19.54 -17.38 13.39
CA GLY A 86 -19.23 -15.95 13.36
C GLY A 86 -17.73 -15.66 13.20
N LEU A 87 -16.87 -16.41 13.89
CA LEU A 87 -15.42 -16.22 13.79
C LEU A 87 -14.88 -16.70 12.43
N MET A 88 -15.44 -17.80 11.91
CA MET A 88 -15.13 -18.29 10.56
C MET A 88 -15.59 -17.32 9.47
N VAL A 89 -16.79 -16.75 9.57
CA VAL A 89 -17.33 -15.78 8.58
C VAL A 89 -16.54 -14.48 8.61
N VAL A 90 -16.19 -13.95 9.79
CA VAL A 90 -15.36 -12.75 9.91
C VAL A 90 -13.95 -12.99 9.38
N GLY A 91 -13.36 -14.15 9.68
CA GLY A 91 -12.06 -14.55 9.14
C GLY A 91 -12.07 -14.67 7.62
N ALA A 92 -13.08 -15.38 7.09
CA ALA A 92 -13.28 -15.55 5.65
C ALA A 92 -13.51 -14.21 4.94
N TYR A 93 -14.33 -13.32 5.52
CA TYR A 93 -14.57 -11.98 4.96
C TYR A 93 -13.29 -11.14 4.93
N GLN A 94 -12.52 -11.10 6.01
CA GLN A 94 -11.25 -10.36 6.04
C GLN A 94 -10.22 -10.94 5.07
N PHE A 95 -10.16 -12.27 4.95
CA PHE A 95 -9.29 -12.94 4.00
C PHE A 95 -9.67 -12.62 2.55
N LEU A 96 -10.96 -12.78 2.18
CA LEU A 96 -11.48 -12.46 0.85
C LEU A 96 -11.25 -11.00 0.50
N ARG A 97 -11.44 -10.08 1.46
CA ARG A 97 -11.13 -8.65 1.28
C ARG A 97 -9.64 -8.43 1.01
N GLY A 98 -8.75 -9.12 1.75
CA GLY A 98 -7.31 -9.09 1.51
C GLY A 98 -6.94 -9.62 0.11
N VAL A 99 -7.52 -10.75 -0.31
CA VAL A 99 -7.35 -11.34 -1.64
C VAL A 99 -7.83 -10.42 -2.75
N TYR A 100 -9.02 -9.85 -2.60
CA TYR A 100 -9.58 -8.89 -3.55
C TYR A 100 -8.63 -7.71 -3.77
N PHE A 101 -8.11 -7.15 -2.69
CA PHE A 101 -7.14 -6.06 -2.74
C PHE A 101 -5.78 -6.46 -3.32
N TRP A 102 -5.32 -7.69 -3.09
CA TRP A 102 -4.08 -8.16 -3.68
C TRP A 102 -4.17 -8.36 -5.20
N PHE A 103 -5.33 -8.81 -5.71
CA PHE A 103 -5.57 -8.95 -7.16
C PHE A 103 -5.84 -7.60 -7.85
N LEU A 104 -6.41 -6.61 -7.17
CA LEU A 104 -6.68 -5.28 -7.70
C LEU A 104 -5.92 -4.18 -6.92
N PRO A 105 -4.59 -4.07 -7.08
CA PRO A 105 -3.79 -3.09 -6.34
C PRO A 105 -4.09 -1.63 -6.74
N HIS A 106 -4.53 -1.38 -7.99
CA HIS A 106 -4.82 -0.03 -8.49
C HIS A 106 -5.95 0.66 -7.73
N LYS A 107 -6.98 -0.10 -7.28
CA LYS A 107 -8.08 0.43 -6.46
C LYS A 107 -7.61 0.88 -5.07
N LEU A 108 -6.64 0.17 -4.47
CA LEU A 108 -6.05 0.57 -3.18
C LEU A 108 -5.22 1.83 -3.28
N ILE A 109 -4.47 1.97 -4.38
CA ILE A 109 -3.68 3.17 -4.63
C ILE A 109 -4.60 4.38 -4.73
N GLU A 110 -5.73 4.23 -5.43
CA GLU A 110 -6.74 5.28 -5.56
C GLU A 110 -7.42 5.65 -4.22
N GLU A 111 -7.79 4.65 -3.40
CA GLU A 111 -8.34 4.88 -2.05
C GLU A 111 -7.30 5.49 -1.10
N ALA A 112 -6.05 5.02 -1.16
CA ALA A 112 -4.96 5.52 -0.33
C ALA A 112 -4.60 6.97 -0.68
N GLN A 113 -4.73 7.37 -1.95
CA GLN A 113 -4.56 8.76 -2.39
C GLN A 113 -5.73 9.67 -2.00
N LYS A 114 -6.98 9.16 -1.97
CA LYS A 114 -8.15 9.92 -1.51
C LYS A 114 -8.15 10.19 0.01
N THR A 115 -7.57 9.29 0.81
CA THR A 115 -7.64 9.35 2.27
C THR A 115 -6.90 10.54 2.93
N PRO A 116 -5.71 11.01 2.48
CA PRO A 116 -5.04 12.17 3.07
C PRO A 116 -5.72 13.50 2.73
N GLU A 117 -6.09 13.75 1.47
CA GLU A 117 -6.72 15.01 1.07
C GLU A 117 -8.15 15.16 1.63
N GLU A 118 -8.92 14.07 1.69
CA GLU A 118 -10.28 14.10 2.24
C GLU A 118 -10.28 14.29 3.77
N LYS A 119 -9.23 13.84 4.47
CA LYS A 119 -9.07 14.09 5.91
C LYS A 119 -8.71 15.54 6.22
N GLU A 120 -7.89 16.19 5.41
CA GLU A 120 -7.58 17.63 5.57
C GLU A 120 -8.81 18.51 5.30
N ASP A 121 -9.57 18.27 4.22
CA ASP A 121 -10.80 19.04 3.93
C ASP A 121 -11.86 18.84 5.04
N LYS A 122 -12.06 17.60 5.50
CA LYS A 122 -13.02 17.35 6.60
C LYS A 122 -12.55 17.95 7.93
N SER A 123 -11.26 17.95 8.24
CA SER A 123 -10.72 18.60 9.44
C SER A 123 -10.90 20.13 9.37
N PHE A 124 -10.71 20.73 8.20
CA PHE A 124 -10.91 22.17 8.01
C PHE A 124 -12.39 22.58 8.14
N LYS A 125 -13.32 21.76 7.65
CA LYS A 125 -14.77 22.01 7.76
C LYS A 125 -15.34 21.81 9.17
N LEU A 126 -14.71 21.00 10.02
CA LEU A 126 -15.16 20.76 11.40
C LEU A 126 -14.72 21.85 12.39
N THR A 127 -13.88 22.80 11.96
CA THR A 127 -13.29 23.85 12.82
C THR A 127 -13.87 25.25 12.55
N LYS A 128 -14.94 25.36 11.75
CA LYS A 128 -15.70 26.59 11.48
C LYS A 128 -17.15 26.40 11.86
#